data_AF-A0A9D3B758-F1
#
_entry.id   AF-A0A9D3B758-F1
#
_cell.length_a   1.000
_cell.length_b   1.000
_cell.length_c   1.000
_cell.angle_alpha   90.00
_cell.angle_beta   90.00
_cell.angle_gamma   90.00
#
_symmetry.space_group_name_H-M   'P 1'
#
loop_
_entity.id
_entity.type
_entity.pdbx_description
1 polymer ?
#
loop_
_entity_poly.entity_id
_entity_poly.type
_entity_poly.pdbx_seq_one_letter_code
_entity_poly.pdbx_strand_id
1 'polypeptide(L)'
;MPSNEQGTIYGNLHAYKMYTRPTAQRLFGAYSFRKKQGTKHHENVQRMLEILGLNGTLTTWGIAKTHLDDSSGIRTKEKEYRRLLLGRMARGKHTIGLLESGLVVKDGKSHVKAPADQYRLSLHGILYCLDVLDLTDKQIDKIAEKYSDVLPMVFGKWEYLKSNIGNEVYRLKNLAAGLFMDNIQIAKISNFPVYELMTYLNVKYQNNFEQIDEEDLANQISFWFYTNLLVPARFRASSKHSSLEIKQWKKIIQEDKNIAKWYYEFVNEAIKFYNTRFSRLKKLEKV
;
A
#
# COMPACT_ATOMS: atom_id res chain seq x y z
N MET A 1 14.34 -8.93 -16.09
CA MET A 1 15.21 -8.89 -14.90
C MET A 1 15.05 -7.52 -14.26
N PRO A 2 14.56 -7.41 -13.02
CA PRO A 2 14.51 -6.11 -12.34
C PRO A 2 15.95 -5.70 -12.03
N SER A 3 16.32 -4.46 -12.37
CA SER A 3 17.65 -3.94 -12.15
C SER A 3 17.93 -3.75 -10.66
N ASN A 4 19.12 -4.20 -10.21
CA ASN A 4 19.70 -3.95 -8.88
C ASN A 4 19.91 -2.46 -8.53
N GLU A 5 19.28 -1.52 -9.26
CA GLU A 5 19.45 -0.06 -9.10
C GLU A 5 18.28 0.63 -8.37
N GLN A 6 17.20 -0.09 -8.03
CA GLN A 6 16.02 0.52 -7.38
C GLN A 6 16.27 1.03 -5.95
N GLY A 7 17.34 0.55 -5.29
CA GLY A 7 17.82 1.04 -4.00
C GLY A 7 16.87 0.87 -2.81
N THR A 8 15.68 0.32 -3.03
CA THR A 8 14.64 0.16 -2.00
C THR A 8 14.30 -1.30 -1.84
N ILE A 9 14.53 -1.83 -0.64
CA ILE A 9 14.14 -3.19 -0.26
C ILE A 9 12.76 -3.08 0.41
N TYR A 10 11.78 -3.78 -0.14
CA TYR A 10 10.45 -3.88 0.46
C TYR A 10 10.44 -5.05 1.45
N GLY A 11 9.92 -4.85 2.66
CA GLY A 11 9.37 -5.96 3.43
C GLY A 11 7.91 -6.24 3.03
N ASN A 12 7.38 -7.39 3.41
CA ASN A 12 5.95 -7.71 3.22
C ASN A 12 5.03 -6.83 4.10
N LEU A 13 3.71 -7.00 3.99
CA LEU A 13 2.72 -6.30 4.82
C LEU A 13 2.92 -6.45 6.33
N HIS A 14 3.46 -7.59 6.80
CA HIS A 14 3.76 -7.78 8.21
C HIS A 14 4.96 -6.92 8.65
N ALA A 15 6.00 -6.83 7.82
CA ALA A 15 7.11 -5.92 8.04
C ALA A 15 6.66 -4.45 7.98
N TYR A 16 5.74 -4.11 7.06
CA TYR A 16 5.12 -2.78 7.03
C TYR A 16 4.42 -2.44 8.35
N LYS A 17 3.58 -3.37 8.85
CA LYS A 17 2.84 -3.25 10.12
C LYS A 17 3.79 -2.98 11.30
N MET A 18 4.83 -3.79 11.42
CA MET A 18 5.68 -3.85 12.61
C MET A 18 6.84 -2.85 12.59
N TYR A 19 7.34 -2.49 11.40
CA TYR A 19 8.59 -1.72 11.27
C TYR A 19 8.42 -0.47 10.43
N THR A 20 8.04 -0.59 9.16
CA THR A 20 8.04 0.55 8.21
C THR A 20 7.05 1.63 8.64
N ARG A 21 5.80 1.26 8.95
CA ARG A 21 4.76 2.23 9.36
C ARG A 21 5.12 2.93 10.68
N PRO A 22 5.44 2.24 11.79
CA PRO A 22 5.84 2.92 13.03
C PRO A 22 7.09 3.79 12.85
N THR A 23 8.06 3.34 12.07
CA THR A 23 9.28 4.11 11.79
C THR A 23 8.98 5.38 10.99
N ALA A 24 8.19 5.28 9.92
CA ALA A 24 7.77 6.41 9.11
C ALA A 24 6.97 7.42 9.92
N GLN A 25 6.01 6.97 10.73
CA GLN A 25 5.23 7.85 11.61
C GLN A 25 6.11 8.56 12.64
N ARG A 26 7.11 7.87 13.19
CA ARG A 26 8.08 8.47 14.12
C ARG A 26 8.96 9.52 13.45
N LEU A 27 9.46 9.26 12.24
CA LEU A 27 10.40 10.13 11.53
C LEU A 27 9.71 11.31 10.82
N PHE A 28 8.48 11.11 10.34
CA PHE A 28 7.82 12.02 9.40
C PHE A 28 6.42 12.46 9.86
N GLY A 29 5.99 12.02 11.05
CA GLY A 29 4.73 12.40 11.69
C GLY A 29 3.62 11.36 11.53
N ALA A 30 2.83 11.18 12.59
CA ALA A 30 1.67 10.29 12.59
C ALA A 30 0.36 10.99 12.19
N TYR A 31 0.39 12.30 12.00
CA TYR A 31 -0.78 13.12 11.66
C TYR A 31 -0.47 14.03 10.49
N SER A 32 -1.51 14.34 9.72
CA SER A 32 -1.43 15.29 8.61
C SER A 32 -0.93 16.65 9.09
N PHE A 33 0.01 17.21 8.33
CA PHE A 33 0.49 18.59 8.48
C PHE A 33 -0.63 19.64 8.42
N ARG A 34 -1.80 19.28 7.85
CA ARG A 34 -3.00 20.12 7.81
C ARG A 34 -3.74 20.18 9.14
N LYS A 35 -3.75 19.06 9.86
CA LYS A 35 -4.54 18.88 11.09
C LYS A 35 -3.77 19.26 12.34
N LYS A 36 -2.46 19.02 12.34
CA LYS A 36 -1.61 19.26 13.50
C LYS A 36 -0.29 19.89 13.08
N GLN A 37 0.06 20.98 13.74
CA GLN A 37 1.34 21.65 13.53
C GLN A 37 2.47 20.71 13.99
N GLY A 38 3.20 20.16 13.02
CA GLY A 38 4.36 19.31 13.24
C GLY A 38 5.68 20.09 13.14
N THR A 39 6.79 19.36 13.12
CA THR A 39 8.08 19.98 12.78
C THR A 39 8.06 20.40 11.31
N LYS A 40 8.80 21.46 10.96
CA LYS A 40 8.99 21.87 9.56
C LYS A 40 9.53 20.73 8.69
N HIS A 41 10.31 19.82 9.28
CA HIS A 41 10.79 18.63 8.59
C HIS A 41 9.64 17.69 8.20
N HIS A 42 8.75 17.34 9.16
CA HIS A 42 7.59 16.48 8.88
C HIS A 42 6.71 17.09 7.81
N GLU A 43 6.40 18.38 7.91
CA GLU A 43 5.58 19.08 6.92
C GLU A 43 6.21 19.04 5.52
N ASN A 44 7.51 19.33 5.41
CA ASN A 44 8.20 19.28 4.11
C ASN A 44 8.19 17.88 3.51
N VAL A 45 8.38 16.84 4.34
CA VAL A 45 8.32 15.44 3.90
C VAL A 45 6.91 15.08 3.43
N GLN A 46 5.90 15.38 4.25
CA GLN A 46 4.51 15.06 3.93
C GLN A 46 4.01 15.79 2.68
N ARG A 47 4.36 17.07 2.49
CA ARG A 47 4.10 17.83 1.26
C ARG A 47 4.77 17.18 0.05
N MET A 48 6.01 16.73 0.20
CA MET A 48 6.73 16.06 -0.88
C MET A 48 6.08 14.72 -1.27
N LEU A 49 5.69 13.91 -0.28
CA LEU A 49 4.99 12.65 -0.50
C LEU A 49 3.62 12.87 -1.16
N GLU A 50 2.91 13.93 -0.77
CA GLU A 50 1.68 14.34 -1.44
C GLU A 50 1.91 14.72 -2.92
N ILE A 51 2.96 15.50 -3.21
CA ILE A 51 3.31 15.85 -4.60
C ILE A 51 3.53 14.59 -5.44
N LEU A 52 4.33 13.64 -4.93
CA LEU A 52 4.56 12.37 -5.60
C LEU A 52 3.27 11.54 -5.73
N GLY A 53 2.40 11.54 -4.72
CA GLY A 53 1.11 10.86 -4.78
C GLY A 53 0.21 11.42 -5.88
N LEU A 54 0.11 12.75 -5.97
CA LEU A 54 -0.82 13.41 -6.90
C LEU A 54 -0.29 13.54 -8.33
N ASN A 55 1.01 13.36 -8.56
CA ASN A 55 1.64 13.54 -9.87
C ASN A 55 2.31 12.27 -10.41
N GLY A 56 2.48 11.22 -9.59
CA GLY A 56 3.20 10.02 -9.98
C GLY A 56 4.72 10.25 -10.04
N THR A 57 5.36 9.64 -11.04
CA THR A 57 6.81 9.64 -11.20
C THR A 57 7.37 11.00 -11.62
N LEU A 58 8.27 11.58 -10.80
CA LEU A 58 8.88 12.89 -11.02
C LEU A 58 10.39 12.90 -10.71
N THR A 59 11.14 13.78 -11.37
CA THR A 59 12.50 14.13 -10.94
C THR A 59 12.45 15.12 -9.76
N THR A 60 13.54 15.29 -9.01
CA THR A 60 13.63 16.32 -7.94
C THR A 60 13.28 17.72 -8.43
N TRP A 61 13.64 18.03 -9.68
CA TRP A 61 13.26 19.28 -10.34
C TRP A 61 11.75 19.34 -10.61
N GLY A 62 11.16 18.25 -11.12
CA GLY A 62 9.72 18.15 -11.35
C GLY A 62 8.91 18.37 -10.07
N ILE A 63 9.36 17.79 -8.96
CA ILE A 63 8.75 17.96 -7.63
C ILE A 63 8.87 19.42 -7.16
N ALA A 64 10.02 20.07 -7.36
CA ALA A 64 10.22 21.47 -7.00
C ALA A 64 9.35 22.44 -7.82
N LYS A 65 9.13 22.13 -9.10
CA LYS A 65 8.38 22.97 -10.03
C LYS A 65 6.86 22.95 -9.78
N THR A 66 6.30 22.01 -9.03
CA THR A 66 4.84 21.92 -8.85
C THR A 66 4.22 23.11 -8.10
N HIS A 67 5.03 23.91 -7.40
CA HIS A 67 4.55 25.05 -6.61
C HIS A 67 5.40 26.32 -6.79
N LEU A 68 6.33 26.33 -7.74
CA LEU A 68 7.26 27.43 -7.97
C LEU A 68 7.48 27.62 -9.48
N ASP A 69 7.38 28.87 -9.91
CA ASP A 69 7.58 29.26 -11.32
C ASP A 69 8.95 29.93 -11.55
N ASP A 70 9.57 30.47 -10.50
CA ASP A 70 10.86 31.14 -10.59
C ASP A 70 12.05 30.16 -10.49
N SER A 71 13.03 30.32 -11.37
CA SER A 71 14.14 29.37 -11.48
C SER A 71 15.05 29.33 -10.24
N SER A 72 15.13 30.43 -9.48
CA SER A 72 15.93 30.54 -8.25
C SER A 72 15.31 29.71 -7.11
N GLY A 73 14.01 29.89 -6.88
CA GLY A 73 13.22 29.15 -5.91
C GLY A 73 13.22 27.66 -6.21
N ILE A 74 13.02 27.28 -7.48
CA ILE A 74 13.04 25.87 -7.90
C ILE A 74 14.37 25.22 -7.53
N ARG A 75 15.52 25.83 -7.85
CA ARG A 75 16.84 25.27 -7.50
C ARG A 75 17.03 25.08 -6.00
N THR A 76 16.58 26.04 -5.20
CA THR A 76 16.67 25.96 -3.74
C THR A 76 15.82 24.81 -3.22
N LYS A 77 14.57 24.71 -3.68
CA LYS A 77 13.64 23.66 -3.26
C LYS A 77 14.06 22.27 -3.74
N GLU A 78 14.61 22.18 -4.94
CA GLU A 78 15.16 20.96 -5.51
C GLU A 78 16.27 20.37 -4.62
N LYS A 79 17.18 21.21 -4.13
CA LYS A 79 18.24 20.81 -3.18
C LYS A 79 17.67 20.34 -1.85
N GLU A 80 16.59 20.96 -1.35
CA GLU A 80 15.89 20.49 -0.16
C GLU A 80 15.28 19.11 -0.38
N TYR A 81 14.51 18.91 -1.45
CA TYR A 81 13.87 17.63 -1.74
C TYR A 81 14.87 16.51 -1.99
N ARG A 82 15.99 16.78 -2.66
CA ARG A 82 17.06 15.79 -2.82
C ARG A 82 17.59 15.30 -1.47
N ARG A 83 17.74 16.19 -0.49
CA ARG A 83 18.18 15.82 0.87
C ARG A 83 17.12 15.01 1.63
N LEU A 84 15.84 15.26 1.39
CA LEU A 84 14.75 14.45 1.98
C LEU A 84 14.70 13.05 1.36
N LEU A 85 14.92 12.94 0.04
CA LEU A 85 14.96 11.65 -0.66
C LEU A 85 16.13 10.77 -0.23
N LEU A 86 17.34 11.31 -0.36
CA LEU A 86 18.58 10.55 -0.19
C LEU A 86 19.01 10.46 1.28
N GLY A 87 18.47 11.31 2.14
CA GLY A 87 19.00 11.50 3.48
C GLY A 87 20.28 12.35 3.46
N ARG A 88 20.96 12.43 4.61
CA ARG A 88 22.25 13.14 4.72
C ARG A 88 23.09 12.65 5.89
N MET A 89 24.40 12.80 5.77
CA MET A 89 25.32 12.76 6.91
C MET A 89 25.61 14.19 7.36
N ALA A 90 25.40 14.47 8.65
CA ALA A 90 25.72 15.77 9.23
C ALA A 90 26.32 15.58 10.63
N ARG A 91 27.54 16.08 10.84
CA ARG A 91 28.26 16.03 12.14
C ARG A 91 28.28 14.61 12.76
N GLY A 92 28.60 13.60 11.93
CA GLY A 92 28.65 12.20 12.35
C GLY A 92 27.29 11.50 12.54
N LYS A 93 26.17 12.21 12.36
CA LYS A 93 24.81 11.63 12.46
C LYS A 93 24.18 11.45 11.09
N HIS A 94 23.68 10.25 10.82
CA HIS A 94 22.89 9.97 9.63
C HIS A 94 21.43 10.39 9.83
N THR A 95 20.87 11.09 8.86
CA THR A 95 19.43 11.35 8.76
C THR A 95 18.88 10.48 7.65
N ILE A 96 17.97 9.57 8.01
CA ILE A 96 17.32 8.63 7.11
C ILE A 96 16.52 9.39 6.04
N GLY A 97 16.71 9.02 4.79
CA GLY A 97 15.97 9.55 3.63
C GLY A 97 14.72 8.74 3.30
N LEU A 98 13.89 9.25 2.41
CA LEU A 98 12.66 8.57 1.96
C LEU A 98 12.91 7.28 1.15
N LEU A 99 14.06 7.19 0.48
CA LEU A 99 14.48 5.94 -0.18
C LEU A 99 14.82 4.86 0.86
N GLU A 100 15.64 5.22 1.85
CA GLU A 100 16.06 4.29 2.92
C GLU A 100 14.91 3.90 3.84
N SER A 101 13.98 4.81 4.11
CA SER A 101 12.76 4.49 4.87
C SER A 101 11.76 3.63 4.10
N GLY A 102 12.02 3.35 2.82
CA GLY A 102 11.15 2.57 1.95
C GLY A 102 9.81 3.23 1.62
N LEU A 103 9.73 4.58 1.64
CA LEU A 103 8.50 5.30 1.26
C LEU A 103 8.52 5.76 -0.20
N VAL A 104 9.71 5.96 -0.77
CA VAL A 104 9.92 6.36 -2.16
C VAL A 104 10.86 5.37 -2.83
N VAL A 105 10.70 5.15 -4.13
CA VAL A 105 11.64 4.35 -4.94
C VAL A 105 12.16 5.13 -6.13
N LYS A 106 13.30 4.69 -6.66
CA LYS A 106 13.78 5.14 -7.97
C LYS A 106 13.03 4.41 -9.08
N ASP A 107 12.60 5.16 -10.08
CA ASP A 107 11.71 4.69 -11.17
C ASP A 107 12.28 5.09 -12.54
N GLY A 108 13.55 4.73 -12.75
CA GLY A 108 14.27 5.04 -13.97
C GLY A 108 14.88 6.44 -14.02
N LYS A 109 15.15 6.91 -15.24
CA LYS A 109 15.80 8.19 -15.51
C LYS A 109 15.04 8.96 -16.57
N SER A 110 14.90 10.27 -16.34
CA SER A 110 14.43 11.21 -17.35
C SER A 110 15.60 11.66 -18.21
N HIS A 111 15.39 11.71 -19.52
CA HIS A 111 16.36 12.17 -20.51
C HIS A 111 15.98 13.49 -21.20
N VAL A 112 14.98 14.21 -20.67
CA VAL A 112 14.40 15.42 -21.32
C VAL A 112 15.41 16.57 -21.47
N LYS A 113 16.38 16.70 -20.57
CA LYS A 113 17.47 17.70 -20.69
C LYS A 113 18.85 17.09 -20.40
N ALA A 114 18.95 16.37 -19.29
CA ALA A 114 20.10 15.59 -18.88
C ALA A 114 19.59 14.39 -18.07
N PRO A 115 20.34 13.27 -18.02
CA PRO A 115 19.95 12.12 -17.21
C PRO A 115 19.72 12.52 -15.76
N ALA A 116 18.48 12.36 -15.28
CA ALA A 116 18.10 12.65 -13.91
C ALA A 116 17.23 11.52 -13.36
N ASP A 117 17.57 11.03 -12.16
CA ASP A 117 16.78 10.01 -11.48
C ASP A 117 15.33 10.47 -11.31
N GLN A 118 14.41 9.55 -11.60
CA GLN A 118 12.99 9.72 -11.36
C GLN A 118 12.59 8.97 -10.10
N TYR A 119 11.60 9.51 -9.39
CA TYR A 119 11.14 9.02 -8.11
C TYR A 119 9.62 8.95 -8.10
N ARG A 120 9.08 7.92 -7.44
CA ARG A 120 7.64 7.78 -7.17
C ARG A 120 7.41 7.22 -5.77
N LEU A 121 6.16 7.29 -5.30
CA LEU A 121 5.81 6.56 -4.09
C LEU A 121 6.01 5.06 -4.30
N SER A 122 6.62 4.44 -3.31
CA SER A 122 6.59 2.98 -3.12
C SER A 122 5.19 2.54 -2.69
N LEU A 123 4.88 1.24 -2.72
CA LEU A 123 3.63 0.73 -2.16
C LEU A 123 3.46 1.07 -0.66
N HIS A 124 4.52 1.00 0.14
CA HIS A 124 4.50 1.45 1.53
C HIS A 124 4.28 2.97 1.67
N GLY A 125 4.82 3.75 0.74
CA GLY A 125 4.62 5.19 0.62
C GLY A 125 3.16 5.53 0.35
N ILE A 126 2.52 4.81 -0.57
CA ILE A 126 1.09 4.94 -0.84
C ILE A 126 0.28 4.65 0.43
N LEU A 127 0.56 3.53 1.11
CA LEU A 127 -0.13 3.20 2.37
C LEU A 127 0.09 4.27 3.45
N TYR A 128 1.32 4.76 3.63
CA TYR A 128 1.60 5.84 4.57
C TYR A 128 0.82 7.12 4.23
N CYS A 129 0.76 7.49 2.95
CA CYS A 129 -0.01 8.65 2.50
C CYS A 129 -1.51 8.51 2.81
N LEU A 130 -2.08 7.32 2.58
CA LEU A 130 -3.48 7.01 2.88
C LEU A 130 -3.79 7.04 4.37
N ASP A 131 -2.82 6.68 5.22
CA ASP A 131 -2.95 6.70 6.69
C ASP A 131 -2.84 8.13 7.26
N VAL A 132 -1.82 8.88 6.85
CA VAL A 132 -1.37 10.08 7.58
C VAL A 132 -1.84 11.39 6.95
N LEU A 133 -1.90 11.50 5.62
CA LEU A 133 -2.03 12.81 4.95
C LEU A 133 -3.45 13.40 4.96
N ASP A 134 -4.43 12.64 5.45
CA ASP A 134 -5.85 13.03 5.45
C ASP A 134 -6.36 13.35 4.04
N LEU A 135 -6.11 12.42 3.11
CA LEU A 135 -6.46 12.60 1.70
C LEU A 135 -7.97 12.52 1.49
N THR A 136 -8.48 13.48 0.72
CA THR A 136 -9.85 13.44 0.19
C THR A 136 -10.00 12.33 -0.83
N ASP A 137 -11.23 11.87 -1.04
CA ASP A 137 -11.55 10.81 -2.01
C ASP A 137 -11.08 11.16 -3.43
N LYS A 138 -11.19 12.44 -3.84
CA LYS A 138 -10.66 12.94 -5.11
C LYS A 138 -9.14 12.82 -5.23
N GLN A 139 -8.41 13.06 -4.13
CA GLN A 139 -6.96 12.90 -4.12
C GLN A 139 -6.58 11.42 -4.22
N ILE A 140 -7.35 10.54 -3.60
CA ILE A 140 -7.12 9.09 -3.68
C ILE A 140 -7.43 8.57 -5.08
N ASP A 141 -8.49 9.06 -5.71
CA ASP A 141 -8.80 8.75 -7.11
C ASP A 141 -7.61 9.14 -8.02
N LYS A 142 -7.00 10.30 -7.78
CA LYS A 142 -5.82 10.74 -8.53
C LYS A 142 -4.59 9.87 -8.24
N ILE A 143 -4.39 9.43 -7.01
CA ILE A 143 -3.33 8.45 -6.70
C ILE A 143 -3.60 7.14 -7.43
N ALA A 144 -4.83 6.64 -7.41
CA ALA A 144 -5.18 5.40 -8.10
C ALA A 144 -4.93 5.51 -9.62
N GLU A 145 -5.24 6.64 -10.22
CA GLU A 145 -4.92 6.93 -11.62
C GLU A 145 -3.40 6.89 -11.89
N LYS A 146 -2.59 7.56 -11.04
CA LYS A 146 -1.13 7.64 -11.25
C LYS A 146 -0.36 6.36 -10.93
N TYR A 147 -0.94 5.50 -10.11
CA TYR A 147 -0.31 4.26 -9.64
C TYR A 147 -1.09 3.02 -10.10
N SER A 148 -1.83 3.13 -11.22
CA SER A 148 -2.59 2.03 -11.81
C SER A 148 -1.72 0.82 -12.10
N ASP A 149 -0.51 1.05 -12.60
CA ASP A 149 0.40 -0.01 -13.03
C ASP A 149 1.19 -0.60 -11.86
N VAL A 150 1.30 0.14 -10.74
CA VAL A 150 2.01 -0.27 -9.53
C VAL A 150 1.12 -1.14 -8.63
N LEU A 151 -0.18 -0.87 -8.58
CA LEU A 151 -1.16 -1.68 -7.85
C LEU A 151 -2.29 -2.14 -8.80
N PRO A 152 -2.00 -3.01 -9.78
CA PRO A 152 -2.87 -3.28 -10.93
C PRO A 152 -4.24 -3.83 -10.55
N MET A 153 -4.31 -4.72 -9.55
CA MET A 153 -5.57 -5.36 -9.19
C MET A 153 -6.50 -4.47 -8.36
N VAL A 154 -6.02 -3.35 -7.82
CA VAL A 154 -6.84 -2.37 -7.08
C VAL A 154 -6.91 -1.05 -7.83
N PHE A 155 -5.78 -0.38 -8.04
CA PHE A 155 -5.70 0.92 -8.72
C PHE A 155 -5.88 0.78 -10.24
N GLY A 156 -5.31 -0.25 -10.86
CA GLY A 156 -5.60 -0.54 -12.28
C GLY A 156 -7.05 -0.95 -12.56
N LYS A 157 -7.81 -1.28 -11.51
CA LYS A 157 -9.25 -1.60 -11.55
C LYS A 157 -10.11 -0.55 -10.83
N TRP A 158 -9.57 0.62 -10.52
CA TRP A 158 -10.20 1.58 -9.61
C TRP A 158 -11.61 2.01 -10.05
N GLU A 159 -11.77 2.44 -11.30
CA GLU A 159 -13.06 2.88 -11.85
C GLU A 159 -14.07 1.72 -11.92
N TYR A 160 -13.59 0.53 -12.30
CA TYR A 160 -14.40 -0.69 -12.30
C TYR A 160 -14.90 -1.01 -10.88
N LEU A 161 -14.02 -0.98 -9.87
CA LEU A 161 -14.38 -1.21 -8.49
C LEU A 161 -15.34 -0.12 -7.99
N LYS A 162 -15.08 1.16 -8.24
CA LYS A 162 -15.96 2.27 -7.82
C LYS A 162 -17.37 2.13 -8.38
N SER A 163 -17.51 1.74 -9.65
CA SER A 163 -18.83 1.53 -10.25
C SER A 163 -19.62 0.36 -9.64
N ASN A 164 -18.93 -0.59 -8.99
CA ASN A 164 -19.53 -1.80 -8.43
C ASN A 164 -19.73 -1.77 -6.91
N ILE A 165 -18.80 -1.16 -6.17
CA ILE A 165 -18.81 -1.12 -4.70
C ILE A 165 -18.83 0.31 -4.13
N GLY A 166 -18.87 1.34 -4.98
CA GLY A 166 -18.96 2.73 -4.57
C GLY A 166 -17.81 3.12 -3.63
N ASN A 167 -18.17 3.72 -2.48
CA ASN A 167 -17.20 4.23 -1.51
C ASN A 167 -16.44 3.13 -0.76
N GLU A 168 -16.81 1.85 -0.89
CA GLU A 168 -16.09 0.75 -0.26
C GLU A 168 -14.66 0.60 -0.81
N VAL A 169 -14.34 1.17 -2.00
CA VAL A 169 -12.97 1.22 -2.52
C VAL A 169 -12.00 1.93 -1.57
N TYR A 170 -12.49 2.90 -0.78
CA TYR A 170 -11.67 3.67 0.15
C TYR A 170 -11.32 2.88 1.41
N ARG A 171 -11.81 1.64 1.58
CA ARG A 171 -11.41 0.72 2.66
C ARG A 171 -9.94 0.33 2.62
N LEU A 172 -9.21 0.62 1.54
CA LEU A 172 -7.75 0.55 1.52
C LEU A 172 -7.11 1.40 2.64
N LYS A 173 -7.79 2.47 3.10
CA LYS A 173 -7.40 3.24 4.29
C LYS A 173 -7.30 2.38 5.56
N ASN A 174 -8.10 1.32 5.68
CA ASN A 174 -8.06 0.43 6.84
C ASN A 174 -6.74 -0.34 6.91
N LEU A 175 -6.25 -0.86 5.77
CA LEU A 175 -4.92 -1.49 5.70
C LEU A 175 -3.83 -0.50 6.05
N ALA A 176 -3.88 0.68 5.44
CA ALA A 176 -2.95 1.77 5.69
C ALA A 176 -2.88 2.15 7.19
N ALA A 177 -4.03 2.19 7.87
CA ALA A 177 -4.15 2.45 9.30
C ALA A 177 -3.71 1.28 10.19
N GLY A 178 -3.35 0.13 9.60
CA GLY A 178 -2.83 -1.03 10.30
C GLY A 178 -3.88 -2.07 10.71
N LEU A 179 -5.07 -2.05 10.11
CA LEU A 179 -6.12 -3.06 10.33
C LEU A 179 -5.93 -4.27 9.42
N PHE A 180 -4.92 -5.10 9.68
CA PHE A 180 -4.54 -6.22 8.80
C PHE A 180 -5.51 -7.41 8.77
N MET A 181 -6.62 -7.35 9.52
CA MET A 181 -7.64 -8.39 9.55
C MET A 181 -7.15 -9.79 9.97
N ASP A 182 -6.04 -9.84 10.70
CA ASP A 182 -5.38 -11.04 11.22
C ASP A 182 -5.88 -11.46 12.61
N ASN A 183 -6.91 -10.80 13.13
CA ASN A 183 -7.49 -11.08 14.45
C ASN A 183 -8.52 -12.22 14.38
N ILE A 184 -8.38 -13.22 15.25
CA ILE A 184 -9.31 -14.35 15.39
C ILE A 184 -10.77 -13.94 15.64
N GLN A 185 -11.01 -12.75 16.21
CA GLN A 185 -12.39 -12.25 16.40
C GLN A 185 -13.11 -12.05 15.06
N ILE A 186 -12.39 -11.86 13.95
CA ILE A 186 -12.98 -11.76 12.60
C ILE A 186 -13.65 -13.06 12.18
N ALA A 187 -13.13 -14.22 12.62
CA ALA A 187 -13.75 -15.52 12.37
C ALA A 187 -15.15 -15.64 13.00
N LYS A 188 -15.43 -14.86 14.06
CA LYS A 188 -16.77 -14.82 14.69
C LYS A 188 -17.75 -13.88 13.99
N ILE A 189 -17.23 -13.00 13.13
CA ILE A 189 -17.99 -11.89 12.56
C ILE A 189 -18.37 -12.16 11.10
N SER A 190 -17.64 -13.03 10.42
CA SER A 190 -17.95 -13.44 9.06
C SER A 190 -18.21 -14.94 9.00
N ASN A 191 -19.28 -15.32 8.28
CA ASN A 191 -19.48 -16.71 7.88
C ASN A 191 -18.58 -17.11 6.70
N PHE A 192 -17.86 -16.15 6.11
CA PHE A 192 -16.81 -16.43 5.13
C PHE A 192 -15.51 -16.76 5.86
N PRO A 193 -14.65 -17.60 5.25
CA PRO A 193 -13.36 -18.00 5.82
C PRO A 193 -12.31 -16.87 5.70
N VAL A 194 -12.66 -15.65 6.12
CA VAL A 194 -11.81 -14.45 6.03
C VAL A 194 -10.57 -14.63 6.88
N TYR A 195 -10.71 -15.16 8.09
CA TYR A 195 -9.59 -15.40 8.99
C TYR A 195 -8.61 -16.42 8.41
N GLU A 196 -9.11 -17.49 7.81
CA GLU A 196 -8.32 -18.53 7.16
C GLU A 196 -7.57 -17.99 5.94
N LEU A 197 -8.24 -17.17 5.12
CA LEU A 197 -7.62 -16.51 3.97
C LEU A 197 -6.54 -15.50 4.41
N MET A 198 -6.80 -14.70 5.43
CA MET A 198 -5.82 -13.75 6.00
C MET A 198 -4.62 -14.47 6.63
N THR A 199 -4.88 -15.55 7.37
CA THR A 199 -3.84 -16.40 7.94
C THR A 199 -2.99 -17.03 6.84
N TYR A 200 -3.63 -17.55 5.78
CA TYR A 200 -2.91 -18.10 4.65
C TYR A 200 -2.12 -17.04 3.90
N LEU A 201 -2.65 -15.82 3.72
CA LEU A 201 -1.94 -14.71 3.10
C LEU A 201 -0.64 -14.39 3.84
N ASN A 202 -0.67 -14.38 5.18
CA ASN A 202 0.53 -14.20 6.01
C ASN A 202 1.53 -15.35 5.84
N VAL A 203 1.03 -16.59 5.77
CA VAL A 203 1.89 -17.77 5.54
C VAL A 203 2.51 -17.74 4.14
N LYS A 204 1.74 -17.40 3.10
CA LYS A 204 2.17 -17.35 1.70
C LYS A 204 3.39 -16.46 1.52
N TYR A 205 3.39 -15.30 2.18
CA TYR A 205 4.47 -14.31 2.08
C TYR A 205 5.39 -14.28 3.31
N GLN A 206 5.35 -15.28 4.19
CA GLN A 206 6.12 -15.30 5.45
C GLN A 206 7.63 -15.20 5.20
N ASN A 207 8.13 -15.91 4.19
CA ASN A 207 9.55 -15.93 3.85
C ASN A 207 10.02 -14.61 3.21
N ASN A 208 9.09 -13.75 2.79
CA ASN A 208 9.34 -12.44 2.20
C ASN A 208 9.30 -11.31 3.25
N PHE A 209 9.52 -11.65 4.52
CA PHE A 209 9.42 -10.70 5.63
C PHE A 209 10.37 -9.50 5.43
N GLU A 210 11.65 -9.75 5.17
CA GLU A 210 12.65 -8.69 4.98
C GLU A 210 12.70 -8.17 3.54
N GLN A 211 12.44 -9.06 2.57
CA GLN A 211 12.53 -8.76 1.15
C GLN A 211 11.39 -9.41 0.35
N ILE A 212 10.63 -8.58 -0.34
CA ILE A 212 9.59 -8.94 -1.30
C ILE A 212 9.79 -8.12 -2.58
N ASP A 213 9.51 -8.70 -3.74
CA ASP A 213 9.43 -7.93 -4.97
C ASP A 213 8.14 -7.09 -4.97
N GLU A 214 8.13 -6.03 -5.79
CA GLU A 214 7.01 -5.09 -5.80
C GLU A 214 5.71 -5.72 -6.33
N GLU A 215 5.81 -6.65 -7.28
CA GLU A 215 4.66 -7.35 -7.84
C GLU A 215 3.99 -8.23 -6.77
N ASP A 216 4.79 -8.99 -6.02
CA ASP A 216 4.28 -9.80 -4.90
C ASP A 216 3.71 -8.95 -3.76
N LEU A 217 4.31 -7.81 -3.44
CA LEU A 217 3.73 -6.88 -2.46
C LEU A 217 2.40 -6.28 -2.97
N ALA A 218 2.32 -5.92 -4.25
CA ALA A 218 1.09 -5.44 -4.88
C ALA A 218 0.01 -6.53 -4.83
N ASN A 219 0.36 -7.78 -5.11
CA ASN A 219 -0.53 -8.94 -4.97
C ASN A 219 -0.97 -9.12 -3.51
N GLN A 220 -0.06 -9.02 -2.54
CA GLN A 220 -0.38 -9.15 -1.13
C GLN A 220 -1.37 -8.07 -0.65
N ILE A 221 -1.14 -6.81 -1.02
CA ILE A 221 -2.07 -5.68 -0.76
C ILE A 221 -3.43 -5.95 -1.40
N SER A 222 -3.42 -6.44 -2.65
CA SER A 222 -4.63 -6.71 -3.40
C SER A 222 -5.44 -7.85 -2.76
N PHE A 223 -4.83 -8.99 -2.43
CA PHE A 223 -5.50 -10.08 -1.74
C PHE A 223 -6.10 -9.61 -0.41
N TRP A 224 -5.33 -8.81 0.35
CA TRP A 224 -5.85 -8.20 1.57
C TRP A 224 -7.10 -7.36 1.30
N PHE A 225 -7.07 -6.49 0.27
CA PHE A 225 -8.17 -5.59 -0.07
C PHE A 225 -9.43 -6.36 -0.45
N TYR A 226 -9.28 -7.31 -1.38
CA TYR A 226 -10.36 -8.15 -1.87
C TYR A 226 -10.97 -8.99 -0.74
N THR A 227 -10.15 -9.64 0.08
CA THR A 227 -10.65 -10.38 1.25
C THR A 227 -11.26 -9.45 2.31
N ASN A 228 -10.80 -8.20 2.46
CA ASN A 228 -11.42 -7.22 3.37
C ASN A 228 -12.84 -6.87 2.95
N LEU A 229 -13.14 -6.81 1.65
CA LEU A 229 -14.49 -6.55 1.14
C LEU A 229 -15.51 -7.65 1.51
N LEU A 230 -15.05 -8.85 1.87
CA LEU A 230 -15.90 -9.93 2.40
C LEU A 230 -16.32 -9.71 3.86
N VAL A 231 -15.76 -8.69 4.53
CA VAL A 231 -16.13 -8.33 5.89
C VAL A 231 -17.17 -7.20 5.85
N PRO A 232 -18.31 -7.35 6.56
CA PRO A 232 -19.35 -6.34 6.58
C PRO A 232 -18.83 -4.96 6.98
N ALA A 233 -19.30 -3.92 6.30
CA ALA A 233 -18.86 -2.54 6.55
C ALA A 233 -19.32 -2.00 7.91
N ARG A 234 -20.38 -2.58 8.48
CA ARG A 234 -20.90 -2.25 9.81
C ARG A 234 -21.15 -3.53 10.60
N PHE A 235 -20.59 -3.60 11.80
CA PHE A 235 -20.90 -4.63 12.79
C PHE A 235 -22.32 -4.45 13.34
N ARG A 236 -23.35 -4.73 12.54
CA ARG A 236 -24.73 -4.81 13.05
C ARG A 236 -24.96 -6.19 13.63
N ALA A 237 -25.46 -6.23 14.86
CA ALA A 237 -25.75 -7.41 15.66
C ALA A 237 -26.92 -8.27 15.15
N SER A 238 -27.21 -8.30 13.84
CA SER A 238 -28.25 -9.16 13.28
C SER A 238 -27.65 -10.24 12.38
N SER A 239 -28.02 -11.48 12.65
CA SER A 239 -27.58 -12.74 12.03
C SER A 239 -27.93 -12.90 10.54
N LYS A 240 -28.32 -11.83 9.86
CA LYS A 240 -28.61 -11.83 8.42
C LYS A 240 -27.66 -10.84 7.77
N HIS A 241 -26.64 -11.38 7.10
CA HIS A 241 -25.83 -10.66 6.11
C HIS A 241 -26.72 -9.69 5.35
N SER A 242 -26.25 -8.46 5.15
CA SER A 242 -26.88 -7.67 4.11
C SER A 242 -26.63 -8.43 2.81
N SER A 243 -27.69 -8.96 2.21
CA SER A 243 -27.61 -9.66 0.91
C SER A 243 -26.91 -8.83 -0.17
N LEU A 244 -26.69 -7.54 0.10
CA LEU A 244 -26.06 -6.53 -0.72
C LEU A 244 -24.54 -6.70 -0.82
N GLU A 245 -23.83 -7.01 0.27
CA GLU A 245 -22.36 -7.16 0.26
C GLU A 245 -21.93 -8.39 -0.55
N ILE A 246 -22.63 -9.52 -0.36
CA ILE A 246 -22.42 -10.73 -1.15
C ILE A 246 -22.81 -10.51 -2.62
N LYS A 247 -23.85 -9.72 -2.90
CA LYS A 247 -24.25 -9.38 -4.29
C LYS A 247 -23.21 -8.48 -4.96
N GLN A 248 -22.68 -7.48 -4.26
CA GLN A 248 -21.63 -6.59 -4.76
C GLN A 248 -20.32 -7.36 -5.02
N TRP A 249 -19.93 -8.23 -4.09
CA TRP A 249 -18.81 -9.14 -4.27
C TRP A 249 -18.99 -10.06 -5.48
N LYS A 250 -20.17 -10.67 -5.61
CA LYS A 250 -20.51 -11.47 -6.79
C LYS A 250 -20.43 -10.65 -8.06
N LYS A 251 -20.87 -9.40 -8.05
CA LYS A 251 -20.79 -8.51 -9.22
C LYS A 251 -19.34 -8.26 -9.66
N ILE A 252 -18.44 -7.99 -8.71
CA ILE A 252 -16.99 -7.85 -8.99
C ILE A 252 -16.42 -9.11 -9.66
N ILE A 253 -16.69 -10.27 -9.07
CA ILE A 253 -16.08 -11.53 -9.52
C ILE A 253 -16.76 -12.10 -10.78
N GLN A 254 -18.02 -11.77 -11.05
CA GLN A 254 -18.74 -12.26 -12.22
C GLN A 254 -18.46 -11.43 -13.47
N GLU A 255 -18.28 -10.12 -13.34
CA GLU A 255 -18.11 -9.23 -14.50
C GLU A 255 -16.66 -9.13 -14.99
N ASP A 256 -15.65 -9.30 -14.12
CA ASP A 256 -14.23 -9.31 -14.50
C ASP A 256 -13.60 -10.71 -14.32
N LYS A 257 -13.46 -11.44 -15.44
CA LYS A 257 -12.86 -12.79 -15.47
C LYS A 257 -11.41 -12.82 -15.01
N ASN A 258 -10.66 -11.72 -15.16
CA ASN A 258 -9.26 -11.66 -14.74
C ASN A 258 -9.18 -11.60 -13.21
N ILE A 259 -9.95 -10.70 -12.59
CA ILE A 259 -10.06 -10.64 -11.12
C ILE A 259 -10.53 -11.99 -10.56
N ALA A 260 -11.54 -12.59 -11.18
CA ALA A 260 -12.08 -13.88 -10.77
C ALA A 260 -11.02 -14.97 -10.78
N LYS A 261 -10.30 -15.13 -11.90
CA LYS A 261 -9.28 -16.15 -12.06
C LYS A 261 -8.16 -15.97 -11.05
N TRP A 262 -7.59 -14.77 -10.98
CA TRP A 262 -6.48 -14.44 -10.08
C TRP A 262 -6.84 -14.65 -8.61
N TYR A 263 -8.03 -14.20 -8.17
CA TYR A 263 -8.42 -14.35 -6.77
C TYR A 263 -8.77 -15.80 -6.42
N TYR A 264 -9.40 -16.55 -7.33
CA TYR A 264 -9.71 -17.96 -7.08
C TYR A 264 -8.49 -18.88 -7.11
N GLU A 265 -7.44 -18.53 -7.87
CA GLU A 265 -6.15 -19.22 -7.77
C GLU A 265 -5.59 -19.12 -6.34
N PHE A 266 -5.61 -17.92 -5.75
CA PHE A 266 -5.23 -17.73 -4.34
C PHE A 266 -6.11 -18.53 -3.36
N VAL A 267 -7.42 -18.55 -3.56
CA VAL A 267 -8.34 -19.35 -2.71
C VAL A 267 -8.04 -20.85 -2.84
N ASN A 268 -7.76 -21.34 -4.04
CA ASN A 268 -7.41 -22.75 -4.27
C ASN A 268 -6.09 -23.13 -3.61
N GLU A 269 -5.10 -22.26 -3.63
CA GLU A 269 -3.85 -22.44 -2.88
C GLU A 269 -4.11 -22.54 -1.37
N ALA A 270 -4.95 -21.66 -0.82
CA ALA A 270 -5.35 -21.70 0.59
C ALA A 270 -6.03 -23.03 0.95
N ILE A 271 -6.99 -23.49 0.14
CA ILE A 271 -7.67 -24.77 0.32
C ILE A 271 -6.66 -25.92 0.33
N LYS A 272 -5.73 -25.95 -0.62
CA LYS A 272 -4.69 -26.98 -0.71
C LYS A 272 -3.79 -26.97 0.52
N PHE A 273 -3.41 -25.79 1.00
CA PHE A 273 -2.61 -25.62 2.22
C PHE A 273 -3.32 -26.21 3.44
N TYR A 274 -4.57 -25.83 3.69
CA TYR A 274 -5.33 -26.32 4.85
C TYR A 274 -5.64 -27.82 4.77
N ASN A 275 -5.99 -28.34 3.59
CA ASN A 275 -6.19 -29.79 3.40
C ASN A 275 -4.91 -30.58 3.71
N THR A 276 -3.75 -30.07 3.27
CA THR A 276 -2.44 -30.69 3.56
C THR A 276 -2.16 -30.66 5.07
N ARG A 277 -2.41 -29.54 5.74
CA ARG A 277 -2.19 -29.41 7.18
C ARG A 277 -3.14 -30.31 7.98
N PHE A 278 -4.40 -30.38 7.61
CA PHE A 278 -5.41 -31.22 8.27
C PHE A 278 -5.13 -32.70 8.11
N SER A 279 -4.71 -33.14 6.91
CA SER A 279 -4.29 -34.53 6.69
C SER A 279 -3.07 -34.93 7.54
N ARG A 280 -2.13 -34.00 7.79
CA ARG A 280 -1.00 -34.23 8.70
C ARG A 280 -1.46 -34.32 10.16
N LEU A 281 -2.37 -33.45 10.59
CA LEU A 281 -2.92 -33.48 11.95
C LEU A 281 -3.66 -34.80 12.23
N LYS A 282 -4.46 -35.29 11.28
CA LYS A 282 -5.13 -36.60 11.39
C LYS A 282 -4.17 -37.78 11.56
N LYS A 283 -2.92 -37.66 11.09
CA LYS A 283 -1.91 -38.71 11.33
C LYS A 283 -1.46 -38.75 12.79
N LEU A 284 -1.56 -37.64 13.54
CA LEU A 284 -1.25 -37.59 14.97
C LEU A 284 -2.29 -38.33 15.82
N GLU A 285 -3.54 -38.48 15.35
CA GLU A 285 -4.55 -39.31 16.05
C GLU A 285 -4.18 -40.81 16.05
N LYS A 286 -3.24 -41.21 15.19
CA LYS A 286 -2.78 -42.60 15.03
C LYS A 286 -1.40 -42.85 15.67
N VAL A 287 -0.83 -41.85 16.34
CA VAL A 287 0.41 -41.93 17.13
C VAL A 287 0.01 -41.96 18.59
#